data_AF-A0A0L7LZ84-F1
#
_entry.id   AF-A0A0L7LZ84-F1
#
_cell.length_a   1.000
_cell.length_b   1.000
_cell.length_c   1.000
_cell.angle_alpha   90.00
_cell.angle_beta   90.00
_cell.angle_gamma   90.00
#
_symmetry.space_group_name_H-M   'P 1'
#
loop_
_entity.id
_entity.type
_entity.pdbx_description
1 polymer ?
#
loop_
_entity_poly.entity_id
_entity_poly.type
_entity_poly.pdbx_seq_one_letter_code
_entity_poly.pdbx_strand_id
1 'polypeptide(L)'
;MEILPAGYSDFRKREYWHNFSRIIDNKNFEWYGSYEDIKSIVYTCIRKRLNYSNDKDEDEISSSDVNKNCLLINTGCGNSNISNEFYEDGFKHIINIDYSEVVLENMRKKYGKKMKFINIDLNNSEEFDTFLKNIDYQWENENNNNINSNNIDNIDSNNINNIDSNNINNIDSNNINNIDSNNNITIYDEIDRYKIHMEEINHYDNFCCEKKTQKKKDIFYKQYDYKIFFDKAFLDSYLSCEKNEEDICKKNAQNYFSHIFKYMKKGDLFLIVTLCQYYIIKEIIRNIYNENIKLEIFPYLIKQHTNEFTLHPFLFAFYKTSNNKKNDYSAHFINIHNNEIREISIWKIPQEIRKIRENININIFKKGKRIILDIYNQNTNLCDYNIIVYDSNVEQKTIKYNTVVIVGTMWI
;
A
#
# COMPACT_ATOMS: atom_id res chain seq x y z
N MET A 1 -27.43 12.99 -6.08
CA MET A 1 -27.12 11.62 -6.56
C MET A 1 -26.37 10.94 -5.44
N GLU A 2 -26.77 9.73 -5.05
CA GLU A 2 -25.94 8.93 -4.15
C GLU A 2 -24.70 8.50 -4.96
N ILE A 3 -23.53 9.01 -4.56
CA ILE A 3 -22.23 8.77 -5.21
C ILE A 3 -21.61 7.46 -4.69
N LEU A 4 -22.39 6.68 -3.94
CA LEU A 4 -21.98 5.40 -3.37
C LEU A 4 -22.50 4.27 -4.27
N PRO A 5 -21.80 3.13 -4.32
CA PRO A 5 -22.18 2.03 -5.19
C PRO A 5 -23.51 1.40 -4.76
N ALA A 6 -24.18 0.74 -5.70
CA ALA A 6 -25.46 0.07 -5.45
C ALA A 6 -25.28 -1.29 -4.74
N GLY A 7 -24.14 -1.95 -4.96
CA GLY A 7 -23.76 -3.20 -4.29
C GLY A 7 -22.26 -3.28 -3.97
N TYR A 8 -21.85 -4.25 -3.16
CA TYR A 8 -20.45 -4.41 -2.75
C TYR A 8 -19.54 -4.69 -3.94
N SER A 9 -20.02 -5.51 -4.88
CA SER A 9 -19.26 -5.86 -6.08
C SER A 9 -18.91 -4.67 -6.98
N ASP A 10 -19.65 -3.56 -6.92
CA ASP A 10 -19.38 -2.35 -7.72
C ASP A 10 -18.07 -1.67 -7.31
N PHE A 11 -17.63 -1.80 -6.05
CA PHE A 11 -16.34 -1.27 -5.61
C PHE A 11 -15.14 -1.90 -6.33
N ARG A 12 -15.32 -3.06 -6.99
CA ARG A 12 -14.29 -3.69 -7.82
C ARG A 12 -14.37 -3.28 -9.29
N LYS A 13 -15.45 -2.63 -9.73
CA LYS A 13 -15.68 -2.32 -11.14
C LYS A 13 -14.95 -1.05 -11.55
N ARG A 14 -14.11 -1.17 -12.59
CA ARG A 14 -13.38 -0.03 -13.16
C ARG A 14 -14.33 1.07 -13.65
N GLU A 15 -15.47 0.70 -14.25
CA GLU A 15 -16.47 1.63 -14.76
C GLU A 15 -17.08 2.50 -13.65
N TYR A 16 -17.30 1.91 -12.46
CA TYR A 16 -17.80 2.65 -11.30
C TYR A 16 -16.82 3.77 -10.92
N TRP A 17 -15.53 3.45 -10.77
CA TRP A 17 -14.50 4.44 -10.40
C TRP A 17 -14.21 5.46 -11.50
N HIS A 18 -14.33 5.07 -12.77
CA HIS A 18 -14.27 6.01 -13.90
C HIS A 18 -15.38 7.05 -13.78
N ASN A 19 -16.61 6.62 -13.51
CA ASN A 19 -17.75 7.52 -13.36
C ASN A 19 -17.63 8.38 -12.09
N PHE A 20 -17.25 7.78 -10.97
CA PHE A 20 -16.99 8.48 -9.72
C PHE A 20 -15.96 9.62 -9.91
N SER A 21 -14.84 9.32 -10.58
CA SER A 21 -13.75 10.28 -10.82
C SER A 21 -14.15 11.42 -11.76
N ARG A 22 -15.08 11.18 -12.69
CA ARG A 22 -15.66 12.24 -13.54
C ARG A 22 -16.60 13.16 -12.77
N ILE A 23 -17.30 12.64 -11.76
CA ILE A 23 -18.31 13.37 -10.99
C ILE A 23 -17.67 14.24 -9.90
N ILE A 24 -16.65 13.73 -9.22
CA ILE A 24 -16.00 14.36 -8.04
C ILE A 24 -15.09 15.55 -8.43
N ASP A 25 -15.26 16.13 -9.63
CA ASP A 25 -14.33 17.09 -10.21
C ASP A 25 -14.06 18.31 -9.30
N ASN A 26 -12.78 18.72 -9.26
CA ASN A 26 -12.16 19.81 -8.48
C ASN A 26 -11.94 19.63 -6.96
N LYS A 27 -12.47 18.61 -6.27
CA LYS A 27 -12.16 18.40 -4.83
C LYS A 27 -11.58 17.00 -4.57
N ASN A 28 -10.45 16.95 -3.87
CA ASN A 28 -9.87 15.69 -3.42
C ASN A 28 -10.87 14.96 -2.50
N PHE A 29 -10.99 13.64 -2.69
CA PHE A 29 -11.82 12.79 -1.84
C PHE A 29 -10.93 11.96 -0.90
N GLU A 30 -11.32 11.87 0.38
CA GLU A 30 -10.53 11.17 1.40
C GLU A 30 -11.32 10.04 2.07
N TRP A 31 -10.89 8.80 1.80
CA TRP A 31 -11.30 7.65 2.62
C TRP A 31 -10.49 7.59 3.91
N TYR A 32 -11.16 7.33 5.03
CA TYR A 32 -10.54 6.97 6.32
C TYR A 32 -9.60 8.03 6.93
N GLY A 33 -9.85 9.30 6.63
CA GLY A 33 -9.12 10.41 7.20
C GLY A 33 -7.94 10.91 6.36
N SER A 34 -7.32 11.95 6.89
CA SER A 34 -6.24 12.72 6.28
C SER A 34 -4.86 12.21 6.68
N TYR A 35 -3.80 12.72 6.04
CA TYR A 35 -2.42 12.45 6.46
C TYR A 35 -2.18 12.79 7.94
N GLU A 36 -2.74 13.90 8.43
CA GLU A 36 -2.57 14.37 9.81
C GLU A 36 -3.17 13.40 10.86
N ASP A 37 -4.14 12.57 10.47
CA ASP A 37 -4.73 11.57 11.35
C ASP A 37 -3.78 10.38 11.57
N ILE A 38 -2.98 10.02 10.55
CA ILE A 38 -2.10 8.85 10.57
C ILE A 38 -0.61 9.19 10.73
N LYS A 39 -0.21 10.46 10.61
CA LYS A 39 1.18 10.92 10.57
C LYS A 39 2.04 10.36 11.71
N SER A 40 1.57 10.49 12.95
CA SER A 40 2.29 10.01 14.13
C SER A 40 2.45 8.49 14.16
N ILE A 41 1.46 7.76 13.65
CA ILE A 41 1.49 6.30 13.55
C ILE A 41 2.49 5.87 12.49
N VAL A 42 2.44 6.47 11.30
CA VAL A 42 3.39 6.20 10.21
C VAL A 42 4.84 6.47 10.66
N TYR A 43 5.07 7.59 11.35
CA TYR A 43 6.37 7.91 11.93
C TYR A 43 6.84 6.87 12.94
N THR A 44 5.93 6.39 13.79
CA THR A 44 6.22 5.32 14.75
C THR A 44 6.62 4.03 14.03
N CYS A 45 5.89 3.67 12.96
CA CYS A 45 6.18 2.49 12.15
C CYS A 45 7.56 2.58 11.49
N ILE A 46 7.89 3.75 10.91
CA ILE A 46 9.19 3.99 10.29
C ILE A 46 10.33 3.82 11.30
N ARG A 47 10.21 4.41 12.50
CA ARG A 47 11.24 4.29 13.54
C ARG A 47 11.42 2.84 14.02
N LYS A 48 10.34 2.06 14.09
CA LYS A 48 10.37 0.67 14.55
C LYS A 48 10.72 -0.35 13.47
N ARG A 49 10.86 0.05 12.20
CA ARG A 49 10.93 -0.89 11.07
C ARG A 49 12.07 -1.92 11.18
N LEU A 50 13.14 -1.58 11.90
CA LEU A 50 14.30 -2.45 12.14
C LEU A 50 14.21 -3.26 13.44
N ASN A 51 13.23 -3.01 14.32
CA ASN A 51 13.14 -3.72 15.60
C ASN A 51 12.91 -5.22 15.43
N TYR A 52 12.31 -5.64 14.30
CA TYR A 52 11.99 -7.04 14.01
C TYR A 52 12.99 -7.72 13.06
N SER A 53 14.14 -7.09 12.84
CA SER A 53 15.09 -7.46 11.78
C SER A 53 16.24 -8.39 12.22
N ASN A 54 16.32 -8.80 13.49
CA ASN A 54 17.42 -9.62 14.08
C ASN A 54 18.83 -9.01 14.07
N ASP A 55 19.01 -7.77 13.62
CA ASP A 55 20.24 -7.03 13.93
C ASP A 55 20.07 -6.49 15.35
N LYS A 56 20.39 -7.36 16.32
CA LYS A 56 20.51 -7.00 17.72
C LYS A 56 21.81 -6.22 17.86
N ASP A 57 21.74 -4.93 17.56
CA ASP A 57 22.60 -3.88 18.08
C ASP A 57 22.02 -2.58 17.51
N GLU A 58 20.92 -2.11 18.11
CA GLU A 58 20.68 -0.67 18.25
C GLU A 58 19.57 -0.49 19.29
N ASP A 59 20.04 -0.11 20.46
CA ASP A 59 19.28 0.49 21.52
C ASP A 59 18.36 1.59 20.99
N GLU A 60 17.17 1.64 21.58
CA GLU A 60 16.29 2.80 21.71
C GLU A 60 16.03 3.69 20.49
N ILE A 61 14.73 3.81 20.22
CA ILE A 61 14.05 4.94 19.58
C ILE A 61 14.58 6.27 20.18
N SER A 62 15.75 6.75 19.76
CA SER A 62 16.44 7.90 20.36
C SER A 62 16.68 9.03 19.34
N SER A 63 16.56 8.76 18.03
CA SER A 63 16.49 9.85 17.06
C SER A 63 15.06 10.39 16.99
N SER A 64 14.88 11.69 17.27
CA SER A 64 13.62 12.42 17.03
C SER A 64 13.21 12.36 15.56
N ASP A 65 14.18 12.18 14.67
CA ASP A 65 14.02 12.39 13.25
C ASP A 65 13.58 11.09 12.55
N VAL A 66 12.65 11.24 11.61
CA VAL A 66 12.17 10.14 10.79
C VAL A 66 13.00 10.10 9.53
N ASN A 67 13.61 8.96 9.20
CA ASN A 67 14.22 8.77 7.89
C ASN A 67 13.10 8.78 6.83
N LYS A 68 13.07 9.81 5.97
CA LYS A 68 12.06 9.98 4.90
C LYS A 68 12.60 9.57 3.53
N ASN A 69 13.84 9.09 3.45
CA ASN A 69 14.48 8.62 2.23
C ASN A 69 13.99 7.20 1.89
N CYS A 70 12.71 7.09 1.52
CA CYS A 70 12.08 5.83 1.15
C CYS A 70 11.28 5.96 -0.14
N LEU A 71 11.14 4.84 -0.86
CA LEU A 71 10.19 4.73 -1.96
C LEU A 71 8.80 4.41 -1.42
N LEU A 72 7.87 5.36 -1.48
CA LEU A 72 6.46 5.17 -1.17
C LEU A 72 5.71 4.69 -2.43
N ILE A 73 5.14 3.49 -2.36
CA ILE A 73 4.31 2.88 -3.40
C ILE A 73 2.86 2.91 -2.91
N ASN A 74 2.09 3.91 -3.38
CA ASN A 74 0.72 4.17 -2.96
C ASN A 74 -0.28 3.49 -3.91
N THR A 75 -0.91 2.40 -3.48
CA THR A 75 -1.82 1.59 -4.31
C THR A 75 -3.28 2.03 -4.19
N GLY A 76 -3.99 2.08 -5.32
CA GLY A 76 -5.36 2.61 -5.38
C GLY A 76 -5.42 4.08 -4.97
N CYS A 77 -4.51 4.88 -5.51
CA CYS A 77 -4.29 6.25 -5.05
C CYS A 77 -5.50 7.17 -5.23
N GLY A 78 -6.38 6.88 -6.19
CA GLY A 78 -7.52 7.71 -6.53
C GLY A 78 -7.14 9.18 -6.71
N ASN A 79 -8.00 10.08 -6.22
CA ASN A 79 -7.73 11.52 -6.16
C ASN A 79 -7.43 12.01 -4.73
N SER A 80 -6.97 11.12 -3.83
CA SER A 80 -6.59 11.51 -2.47
C SER A 80 -5.41 12.49 -2.51
N ASN A 81 -5.43 13.45 -1.58
CA ASN A 81 -4.34 14.40 -1.35
C ASN A 81 -3.16 13.78 -0.60
N ILE A 82 -3.32 12.58 -0.05
CA ILE A 82 -2.39 12.01 0.93
C ILE A 82 -0.95 11.90 0.39
N SER A 83 -0.78 11.57 -0.89
CA SER A 83 0.54 11.48 -1.52
C SER A 83 1.21 12.84 -1.67
N ASN A 84 0.44 13.93 -1.87
CA ASN A 84 0.99 15.28 -1.83
C ASN A 84 1.34 15.71 -0.41
N GLU A 85 0.55 15.34 0.59
CA GLU A 85 0.86 15.63 2.00
C GLU A 85 2.13 14.89 2.45
N PHE A 86 2.31 13.62 2.05
CA PHE A 86 3.59 12.90 2.21
C PHE A 86 4.74 13.65 1.53
N TYR A 87 4.56 14.12 0.29
CA TYR A 87 5.60 14.85 -0.43
C TYR A 87 6.01 16.15 0.27
N GLU A 88 5.02 16.91 0.76
CA GLU A 88 5.21 18.15 1.51
C GLU A 88 5.90 17.88 2.84
N ASP A 89 5.60 16.76 3.48
CA ASP A 89 6.28 16.31 4.70
C ASP A 89 7.71 15.82 4.45
N GLY A 90 8.15 15.63 3.20
CA GLY A 90 9.55 15.35 2.85
C GLY A 90 9.80 13.98 2.23
N PHE A 91 8.77 13.16 2.04
CA PHE A 91 8.89 11.89 1.32
C PHE A 91 8.95 12.15 -0.19
N LYS A 92 10.16 12.20 -0.76
CA LYS A 92 10.35 12.69 -2.15
C LYS A 92 10.20 11.62 -3.23
N HIS A 93 10.29 10.34 -2.88
CA HIS A 93 10.20 9.23 -3.83
C HIS A 93 8.82 8.58 -3.73
N ILE A 94 7.86 9.08 -4.49
CA ILE A 94 6.47 8.58 -4.47
C ILE A 94 6.07 8.09 -5.87
N ILE A 95 5.55 6.86 -5.90
CA ILE A 95 4.86 6.25 -7.03
C ILE A 95 3.42 5.97 -6.61
N ASN A 96 2.48 6.51 -7.38
CA ASN A 96 1.05 6.29 -7.18
C ASN A 96 0.54 5.34 -8.27
N ILE A 97 -0.27 4.36 -7.87
CA ILE A 97 -0.83 3.33 -8.75
C ILE A 97 -2.35 3.38 -8.66
N ASP A 98 -3.01 3.33 -9.81
CA ASP A 98 -4.45 3.15 -9.94
C ASP A 98 -4.74 2.50 -11.30
N TYR A 99 -5.87 1.82 -11.47
CA TYR A 99 -6.25 1.35 -12.81
C TYR A 99 -7.00 2.42 -13.61
N SER A 100 -7.45 3.50 -12.97
CA SER A 100 -8.36 4.46 -13.58
C SER A 100 -7.57 5.56 -14.27
N GLU A 101 -7.43 5.48 -15.59
CA GLU A 101 -6.68 6.52 -16.31
C GLU A 101 -7.32 7.91 -16.16
N VAL A 102 -8.66 7.96 -16.01
CA VAL A 102 -9.39 9.21 -15.76
C VAL A 102 -8.87 9.94 -14.51
N VAL A 103 -8.65 9.22 -13.40
CA VAL A 103 -8.15 9.85 -12.17
C VAL A 103 -6.66 10.15 -12.29
N LEU A 104 -5.89 9.26 -12.93
CA LEU A 104 -4.45 9.43 -13.10
C LEU A 104 -4.12 10.64 -13.99
N GLU A 105 -4.86 10.89 -15.07
CA GLU A 105 -4.67 12.09 -15.90
C GLU A 105 -4.83 13.38 -15.08
N ASN A 106 -5.86 13.44 -14.24
CA ASN A 106 -6.12 14.59 -13.37
C ASN A 106 -4.99 14.76 -12.33
N MET A 107 -4.54 13.66 -11.74
CA MET A 107 -3.46 13.68 -10.76
C MET A 107 -2.09 14.00 -11.37
N ARG A 108 -1.81 13.54 -12.60
CA ARG A 108 -0.61 13.92 -13.38
C ARG A 108 -0.61 15.42 -13.69
N LYS A 109 -1.75 16.00 -14.07
CA LYS A 109 -1.87 17.46 -14.27
C LYS A 109 -1.56 18.24 -12.99
N LYS A 110 -2.03 17.74 -11.84
CA LYS A 110 -1.88 18.40 -10.53
C LYS A 110 -0.48 18.23 -9.92
N TYR A 111 0.06 17.01 -9.96
CA TYR A 111 1.22 16.60 -9.16
C TYR A 111 2.31 15.85 -9.96
N GLY A 112 2.17 15.67 -11.28
CA GLY A 112 3.13 14.91 -12.10
C GLY A 112 4.54 15.49 -12.19
N LYS A 113 4.75 16.74 -11.74
CA LYS A 113 6.08 17.34 -11.56
C LYS A 113 6.76 16.93 -10.24
N LYS A 114 5.98 16.49 -9.26
CA LYS A 114 6.44 16.14 -7.90
C LYS A 114 6.61 14.63 -7.72
N MET A 115 5.70 13.85 -8.30
CA MET A 115 5.59 12.41 -8.08
C MET A 115 5.12 11.67 -9.34
N LYS A 116 5.18 10.34 -9.32
CA LYS A 116 4.83 9.50 -10.47
C LYS A 116 3.46 8.88 -10.29
N PHE A 117 2.78 8.65 -11.41
CA PHE A 117 1.43 8.09 -11.50
C PHE A 117 1.47 7.04 -12.60
N ILE A 118 1.12 5.80 -12.29
CA ILE A 118 1.26 4.66 -13.19
C ILE A 118 -0.06 3.91 -13.23
N ASN A 119 -0.53 3.64 -14.45
CA ASN A 119 -1.73 2.83 -14.67
C ASN A 119 -1.36 1.36 -14.52
N ILE A 120 -1.86 0.70 -13.48
CA ILE A 120 -1.72 -0.75 -13.29
C ILE A 120 -3.01 -1.28 -12.71
N ASP A 121 -3.55 -2.34 -13.31
CA ASP A 121 -4.61 -3.12 -12.68
C ASP A 121 -4.00 -4.16 -11.75
N LEU A 122 -4.19 -4.01 -10.44
CA LEU A 122 -3.64 -4.95 -9.47
C LEU A 122 -4.29 -6.34 -9.52
N ASN A 123 -5.40 -6.52 -10.26
CA ASN A 123 -5.90 -7.87 -10.61
C ASN A 123 -5.03 -8.57 -11.67
N ASN A 124 -4.28 -7.79 -12.47
CA ASN A 124 -3.33 -8.32 -13.43
C ASN A 124 -2.01 -8.66 -12.72
N SER A 125 -1.94 -9.88 -12.19
CA SER A 125 -0.79 -10.37 -11.43
C SER A 125 0.54 -10.22 -12.16
N GLU A 126 0.58 -10.50 -13.46
CA GLU A 126 1.81 -10.46 -14.27
C GLU A 126 2.35 -9.03 -14.39
N GLU A 127 1.45 -8.07 -14.63
CA GLU A 127 1.80 -6.66 -14.72
C GLU A 127 2.30 -6.12 -13.38
N PHE A 128 1.63 -6.47 -12.27
CA PHE A 128 2.05 -6.05 -10.94
C PHE A 128 3.39 -6.69 -10.52
N ASP A 129 3.60 -7.98 -10.78
CA ASP A 129 4.87 -8.68 -10.53
C ASP A 129 6.01 -8.03 -11.32
N THR A 130 5.78 -7.78 -12.62
CA THR A 130 6.77 -7.15 -13.49
C THR A 130 7.13 -5.75 -13.00
N PHE A 131 6.14 -4.96 -12.60
CA PHE A 131 6.35 -3.64 -12.02
C PHE A 131 7.24 -3.69 -10.78
N LEU A 132 6.94 -4.56 -9.81
CA LEU A 132 7.72 -4.68 -8.57
C LEU A 132 9.13 -5.24 -8.83
N LYS A 133 9.27 -6.21 -9.73
CA LYS A 133 10.56 -6.75 -10.18
C LYS A 133 11.46 -5.65 -10.76
N ASN A 134 10.88 -4.76 -11.56
CA ASN A 134 11.62 -3.65 -12.17
C ASN A 134 12.09 -2.63 -11.13
N ILE A 135 11.28 -2.36 -10.09
CA ILE A 135 11.70 -1.52 -8.97
C ILE A 135 12.94 -2.10 -8.29
N ASP A 136 12.89 -3.39 -7.93
CA ASP A 136 14.01 -4.03 -7.23
C ASP A 136 15.26 -4.14 -8.11
N TYR A 137 15.12 -4.47 -9.41
CA TYR A 137 16.24 -4.51 -10.35
C TYR A 137 16.95 -3.17 -10.48
N GLN A 138 16.20 -2.05 -10.56
CA GLN A 138 16.80 -0.73 -10.66
C GLN A 138 17.55 -0.35 -9.39
N TRP A 139 16.94 -0.59 -8.22
CA TRP A 139 17.57 -0.35 -6.93
C TRP A 139 18.89 -1.14 -6.76
N GLU A 140 18.92 -2.40 -7.20
CA GLU A 140 20.13 -3.25 -7.12
C GLU A 140 21.26 -2.75 -8.03
N ASN A 141 20.95 -2.39 -9.29
CA ASN A 141 21.96 -1.88 -10.20
C ASN A 141 22.59 -0.57 -9.72
N GLU A 142 21.80 0.30 -9.11
CA GLU A 142 22.28 1.59 -8.63
C GLU A 142 23.16 1.45 -7.39
N ASN A 143 22.78 0.57 -6.46
CA ASN A 143 23.63 0.26 -5.30
C ASN A 143 24.94 -0.42 -5.72
N ASN A 144 24.91 -1.33 -6.69
CA ASN A 144 26.12 -1.98 -7.20
C ASN A 144 27.04 -0.99 -7.93
N ASN A 145 26.49 -0.07 -8.72
CA ASN A 145 27.29 0.97 -9.39
C ASN A 145 27.95 1.93 -8.39
N ASN A 146 27.26 2.31 -7.31
CA ASN A 146 27.83 3.14 -6.25
C ASN A 146 28.95 2.42 -5.47
N ILE A 147 28.83 1.10 -5.25
CA ILE A 147 29.91 0.30 -4.63
C ILE A 147 31.13 0.26 -5.54
N ASN A 148 30.93 0.08 -6.84
CA ASN A 148 32.03 0.05 -7.81
C ASN A 148 32.72 1.41 -7.98
N SER A 149 31.99 2.54 -7.95
CA SER A 149 32.61 3.87 -7.99
C SER A 149 33.43 4.17 -6.73
N ASN A 150 32.91 3.83 -5.54
CA ASN A 150 33.61 4.04 -4.27
C ASN A 150 34.87 3.19 -4.11
N ASN A 151 34.99 2.07 -4.83
CA ASN A 151 36.21 1.25 -4.88
C ASN A 151 37.27 1.76 -5.88
N ILE A 152 36.90 2.66 -6.79
CA ILE A 152 37.82 3.25 -7.77
C ILE A 152 38.44 4.56 -7.22
N ASP A 153 37.72 5.28 -6.35
CA ASP A 153 38.18 6.55 -5.77
C ASP A 153 39.29 6.43 -4.71
N ASN A 154 39.68 5.20 -4.34
CA ASN A 154 40.82 4.91 -3.45
C ASN A 154 42.07 4.38 -4.16
N ILE A 155 42.13 4.48 -5.50
CA ILE A 155 43.40 4.32 -6.21
C ILE A 155 44.05 5.69 -6.30
N ASP A 156 44.79 6.04 -5.25
CA ASP A 156 45.65 7.22 -5.25
C ASP A 156 46.66 7.06 -6.40
N SER A 157 46.53 7.90 -7.43
CA SER A 157 47.31 7.85 -8.68
C SER A 157 48.82 8.04 -8.50
N ASN A 158 49.30 8.17 -7.27
CA ASN A 158 50.70 8.39 -6.91
C ASN A 158 51.47 7.12 -6.52
N ASN A 159 50.87 5.92 -6.54
CA ASN A 159 51.56 4.69 -6.13
C ASN A 159 51.55 3.52 -7.15
N ILE A 160 51.24 3.77 -8.43
CA ILE A 160 51.53 2.80 -9.49
C ILE A 160 52.89 3.12 -10.09
N ASN A 161 53.95 2.83 -9.34
CA ASN A 161 55.28 2.63 -9.88
C ASN A 161 55.64 1.16 -9.67
N ASN A 162 55.84 0.45 -10.78
CA ASN A 162 56.19 -0.98 -10.91
C ASN A 162 54.99 -1.92 -11.12
N ILE A 163 54.44 -1.89 -12.35
CA ILE A 163 53.93 -3.12 -12.94
C ILE A 163 55.16 -3.85 -13.51
N ASP A 164 55.60 -4.88 -12.79
CA ASP A 164 56.72 -5.73 -13.20
C ASP A 164 56.29 -6.56 -14.43
N SER A 165 56.92 -6.33 -15.57
CA SER A 165 56.54 -6.91 -16.88
C SER A 165 56.91 -8.39 -17.05
N ASN A 166 57.10 -9.14 -15.97
CA ASN A 166 57.74 -10.45 -16.00
C ASN A 166 56.78 -11.66 -15.99
N ASN A 167 55.48 -11.47 -16.23
CA ASN A 167 54.52 -12.59 -16.30
C ASN A 167 53.53 -12.54 -17.46
N ILE A 168 53.86 -11.85 -18.56
CA ILE A 168 53.18 -12.04 -19.84
C ILE A 168 54.08 -12.94 -20.69
N ASN A 169 53.98 -14.25 -20.45
CA ASN A 169 54.47 -15.25 -21.40
C ASN A 169 53.27 -15.95 -22.04
N ASN A 170 53.27 -15.94 -23.37
CA ASN A 170 52.43 -16.71 -24.29
C ASN A 170 51.04 -16.12 -24.59
N ILE A 171 51.02 -15.06 -25.39
CA ILE A 171 49.98 -14.94 -26.42
C ILE A 171 50.51 -15.73 -27.61
N ASP A 172 50.04 -16.96 -27.78
CA ASP A 172 50.19 -17.71 -29.02
C ASP A 172 48.85 -17.65 -29.75
N SER A 173 48.79 -16.79 -30.76
CA SER A 173 47.68 -16.75 -31.71
C SER A 173 47.90 -17.88 -32.71
N ASN A 174 47.18 -19.00 -32.57
CA ASN A 174 46.67 -19.86 -33.66
C ASN A 174 46.03 -21.16 -33.12
N ASN A 175 44.90 -21.56 -33.71
CA ASN A 175 44.16 -22.82 -33.56
C ASN A 175 43.36 -23.08 -32.26
N ILE A 176 42.07 -22.76 -32.28
CA ILE A 176 41.00 -23.74 -31.96
C ILE A 176 39.82 -23.50 -32.91
N ASN A 177 39.65 -24.43 -33.86
CA ASN A 177 38.40 -24.65 -34.59
C ASN A 177 37.56 -25.67 -33.79
N ASN A 178 36.25 -25.38 -33.65
CA ASN A 178 35.11 -26.26 -33.34
C ASN A 178 35.19 -27.23 -32.15
N ILE A 179 34.24 -27.11 -31.21
CA ILE A 179 33.19 -28.11 -30.93
C ILE A 179 32.14 -27.49 -29.99
N ASP A 180 30.88 -27.56 -30.43
CA ASP A 180 29.67 -27.34 -29.64
C ASP A 180 29.60 -28.28 -28.42
N SER A 181 29.11 -27.75 -27.30
CA SER A 181 28.19 -28.51 -26.45
C SER A 181 27.26 -27.57 -25.68
N ASN A 182 25.98 -27.69 -26.02
CA ASN A 182 24.82 -27.08 -25.37
C ASN A 182 24.83 -27.31 -23.85
N ASN A 183 24.71 -26.21 -23.08
CA ASN A 183 23.81 -26.09 -21.91
C ASN A 183 23.98 -24.74 -21.18
N ASN A 184 23.83 -23.63 -21.89
CA ASN A 184 23.52 -22.35 -21.25
C ASN A 184 22.13 -21.93 -21.71
N ILE A 185 21.14 -22.24 -20.86
CA ILE A 185 19.80 -21.65 -20.97
C ILE A 185 19.99 -20.12 -20.90
N THR A 186 19.65 -19.47 -21.99
CA THR A 186 19.90 -18.06 -22.30
C THR A 186 19.10 -17.14 -21.37
N ILE A 187 19.76 -16.59 -20.35
CA ILE A 187 19.25 -15.44 -19.57
C ILE A 187 19.04 -14.20 -20.48
N TYR A 188 19.76 -14.12 -21.61
CA TYR A 188 19.68 -13.00 -22.54
C TYR A 188 18.37 -12.94 -23.35
N ASP A 189 17.74 -14.08 -23.68
CA ASP A 189 16.50 -14.11 -24.48
C ASP A 189 15.25 -13.71 -23.68
N GLU A 190 15.29 -13.83 -22.34
CA GLU A 190 14.26 -13.24 -21.48
C GLU A 190 14.42 -11.72 -21.41
N ILE A 191 15.66 -11.22 -21.22
CA ILE A 191 15.95 -9.78 -21.09
C ILE A 191 15.50 -8.99 -22.32
N ASP A 192 15.69 -9.52 -23.53
CA ASP A 192 15.26 -8.83 -24.74
C ASP A 192 13.74 -8.86 -24.93
N ARG A 193 13.04 -9.91 -24.49
CA ARG A 193 11.56 -9.89 -24.39
C ARG A 193 11.07 -8.87 -23.36
N TYR A 194 11.74 -8.74 -22.21
CA TYR A 194 11.40 -7.74 -21.19
C TYR A 194 11.64 -6.30 -21.68
N LYS A 195 12.67 -6.04 -22.48
CA LYS A 195 12.90 -4.72 -23.11
C LYS A 195 11.79 -4.35 -24.09
N ILE A 196 11.35 -5.30 -24.92
CA ILE A 196 10.26 -5.09 -25.88
C ILE A 196 8.94 -4.79 -25.14
N HIS A 197 8.63 -5.50 -24.06
CA HIS A 197 7.41 -5.25 -23.29
C HIS A 197 7.44 -3.92 -22.51
N MET A 198 8.62 -3.48 -22.06
CA MET A 198 8.83 -2.14 -21.50
C MET A 198 8.59 -1.02 -22.52
N GLU A 199 8.87 -1.25 -23.81
CA GLU A 199 8.56 -0.30 -24.87
C GLU A 199 7.05 -0.22 -25.16
N GLU A 200 6.31 -1.32 -25.00
CA GLU A 200 4.84 -1.35 -25.14
C GLU A 200 4.10 -0.67 -23.98
N ILE A 201 4.56 -0.84 -22.72
CA ILE A 201 4.00 -0.12 -21.56
C ILE A 201 4.24 1.39 -21.68
N ASN A 202 5.36 1.80 -22.27
CA ASN A 202 5.66 3.21 -22.54
C ASN A 202 4.90 3.80 -23.74
N HIS A 203 4.22 2.97 -24.55
CA HIS A 203 3.55 3.41 -25.76
C HIS A 203 2.10 3.88 -25.53
N TYR A 204 1.53 3.69 -24.33
CA TYR A 204 0.19 4.15 -23.97
C TYR A 204 0.12 5.59 -23.45
N ASP A 205 1.25 6.26 -23.26
CA ASP A 205 1.32 7.70 -23.02
C ASP A 205 1.74 8.41 -24.32
N ASN A 206 0.80 8.74 -25.22
CA ASN A 206 0.89 9.90 -26.13
C ASN A 206 -0.34 10.06 -27.04
N PHE A 207 -1.27 10.92 -26.63
CA PHE A 207 -2.00 11.79 -27.56
C PHE A 207 -1.88 13.23 -27.09
N CYS A 208 -0.74 13.86 -27.40
CA CYS A 208 -0.65 15.28 -27.74
C CYS A 208 0.73 15.57 -28.38
N CYS A 209 0.68 16.36 -29.45
CA CYS A 209 1.77 16.63 -30.38
C CYS A 209 2.99 17.31 -29.73
N GLU A 210 4.20 16.83 -30.05
CA GLU A 210 5.23 17.54 -30.83
C GLU A 210 6.54 16.75 -30.81
N LYS A 211 7.09 16.48 -32.01
CA LYS A 211 8.37 15.78 -32.19
C LYS A 211 9.53 16.62 -31.64
N LYS A 212 10.00 16.29 -30.44
CA LYS A 212 11.37 16.58 -29.97
C LYS A 212 11.93 15.30 -29.37
N THR A 213 13.16 14.98 -29.72
CA THR A 213 13.95 13.82 -29.28
C THR A 213 13.89 13.66 -27.76
N GLN A 214 13.01 12.74 -27.30
CA GLN A 214 12.73 12.49 -25.89
C GLN A 214 13.92 11.71 -25.28
N LYS A 215 14.71 12.36 -24.42
CA LYS A 215 15.55 11.62 -23.45
C LYS A 215 14.63 10.63 -22.71
N LYS A 216 14.98 9.34 -22.68
CA LYS A 216 14.33 8.33 -21.84
C LYS A 216 14.17 8.92 -20.43
N LYS A 217 12.94 9.23 -20.02
CA LYS A 217 12.66 9.68 -18.65
C LYS A 217 12.57 8.41 -17.80
N ASP A 218 13.52 8.24 -16.89
CA ASP A 218 13.50 7.10 -15.98
C ASP A 218 12.23 7.11 -15.14
N ILE A 219 11.45 6.03 -15.23
CA ILE A 219 10.13 5.86 -14.60
C ILE A 219 10.26 5.58 -13.10
N PHE A 220 11.47 5.34 -12.56
CA PHE A 220 11.69 5.12 -11.13
C PHE A 220 12.73 6.07 -10.52
N TYR A 221 12.88 6.03 -9.20
CA TYR A 221 13.80 6.89 -8.45
C TYR A 221 15.09 6.15 -8.15
N LYS A 222 16.21 6.87 -8.19
CA LYS A 222 17.55 6.26 -8.29
C LYS A 222 18.25 5.94 -6.96
N GLN A 223 17.66 6.32 -5.83
CA GLN A 223 18.29 6.16 -4.52
C GLN A 223 17.25 6.32 -3.41
N TYR A 224 17.06 5.28 -2.62
CA TYR A 224 16.23 5.27 -1.41
C TYR A 224 16.67 4.13 -0.47
N ASP A 225 16.45 4.29 0.83
CA ASP A 225 16.98 3.37 1.84
C ASP A 225 16.07 2.16 2.07
N TYR A 226 14.76 2.34 1.91
CA TYR A 226 13.75 1.30 2.10
C TYR A 226 12.46 1.61 1.32
N LYS A 227 11.55 0.64 1.23
CA LYS A 227 10.23 0.79 0.60
C LYS A 227 9.12 0.88 1.63
N ILE A 228 8.10 1.68 1.33
CA ILE A 228 6.80 1.66 2.01
C ILE A 228 5.74 1.33 0.97
N PHE A 229 5.14 0.15 1.07
CA PHE A 229 3.88 -0.14 0.40
C PHE A 229 2.76 0.50 1.23
N PHE A 230 1.94 1.33 0.61
CA PHE A 230 0.89 2.06 1.29
C PHE A 230 -0.44 1.87 0.58
N ASP A 231 -1.43 1.39 1.34
CA ASP A 231 -2.81 1.22 0.92
C ASP A 231 -3.69 2.05 1.85
N LYS A 232 -4.56 2.88 1.26
CA LYS A 232 -5.64 3.53 1.99
C LYS A 232 -6.96 3.27 1.29
N ALA A 233 -7.75 2.38 1.86
CA ALA A 233 -9.05 1.92 1.37
C ALA A 233 -9.05 1.10 0.08
N PHE A 234 -7.90 0.90 -0.56
CA PHE A 234 -7.83 0.10 -1.77
C PHE A 234 -8.19 -1.36 -1.46
N LEU A 235 -7.59 -1.96 -0.41
CA LEU A 235 -7.90 -3.32 0.01
C LEU A 235 -9.41 -3.52 0.25
N ASP A 236 -10.07 -2.57 0.91
CA ASP A 236 -11.50 -2.65 1.20
C ASP A 236 -12.30 -2.69 -0.11
N SER A 237 -11.98 -1.82 -1.07
CA SER A 237 -12.63 -1.80 -2.39
C SER A 237 -12.34 -3.08 -3.21
N TYR A 238 -11.08 -3.54 -3.17
CA TYR A 238 -10.57 -4.65 -3.95
C TYR A 238 -11.11 -6.02 -3.49
N LEU A 239 -11.39 -6.14 -2.20
CA LEU A 239 -11.95 -7.34 -1.57
C LEU A 239 -13.47 -7.27 -1.38
N SER A 240 -14.12 -6.14 -1.71
CA SER A 240 -15.58 -6.00 -1.61
C SER A 240 -16.27 -6.98 -2.54
N CYS A 241 -17.05 -7.89 -1.98
CA CYS A 241 -17.68 -8.98 -2.71
C CYS A 241 -19.05 -9.31 -2.11
N GLU A 242 -19.96 -9.81 -2.94
CA GLU A 242 -21.22 -10.38 -2.48
C GLU A 242 -20.98 -11.73 -1.78
N LYS A 243 -21.98 -12.26 -1.06
CA LYS A 243 -21.83 -13.52 -0.28
C LYS A 243 -21.43 -14.73 -1.12
N ASN A 244 -21.84 -14.77 -2.39
CA ASN A 244 -21.52 -15.85 -3.32
C ASN A 244 -20.14 -15.68 -4.00
N GLU A 245 -19.38 -14.65 -3.65
CA GLU A 245 -18.10 -14.30 -4.29
C GLU A 245 -16.90 -14.42 -3.33
N GLU A 246 -17.04 -15.21 -2.26
CA GLU A 246 -15.98 -15.39 -1.25
C GLU A 246 -14.66 -15.91 -1.85
N ASP A 247 -14.73 -16.81 -2.84
CA ASP A 247 -13.55 -17.33 -3.53
C ASP A 247 -12.80 -16.24 -4.32
N ILE A 248 -13.52 -15.26 -4.86
CA ILE A 248 -12.90 -14.12 -5.56
C ILE A 248 -12.15 -13.26 -4.55
N CYS A 249 -12.78 -12.94 -3.40
CA CYS A 249 -12.13 -12.20 -2.32
C CYS A 249 -10.85 -12.89 -1.84
N LYS A 250 -10.92 -14.20 -1.60
CA LYS A 250 -9.75 -15.01 -1.23
C LYS A 250 -8.64 -14.95 -2.27
N LYS A 251 -8.97 -15.16 -3.55
CA LYS A 251 -7.99 -15.12 -4.65
C LYS A 251 -7.35 -13.74 -4.78
N ASN A 252 -8.16 -12.69 -4.71
CA ASN A 252 -7.70 -11.31 -4.77
C ASN A 252 -6.76 -10.98 -3.62
N ALA A 253 -7.13 -11.32 -2.39
CA ALA A 253 -6.27 -11.11 -1.22
C ALA A 253 -4.95 -11.86 -1.36
N GLN A 254 -5.00 -13.15 -1.75
CA GLN A 254 -3.80 -13.95 -1.98
C GLN A 254 -2.91 -13.33 -3.07
N ASN A 255 -3.50 -12.82 -4.15
CA ASN A 255 -2.75 -12.12 -5.18
C ASN A 255 -2.03 -10.89 -4.60
N TYR A 256 -2.77 -10.01 -3.93
CA TYR A 256 -2.24 -8.74 -3.45
C TYR A 256 -1.15 -8.90 -2.38
N PHE A 257 -1.40 -9.72 -1.35
CA PHE A 257 -0.44 -9.96 -0.28
C PHE A 257 0.79 -10.72 -0.77
N SER A 258 0.64 -11.75 -1.61
CA SER A 258 1.79 -12.56 -2.04
C SER A 258 2.79 -11.76 -2.89
N HIS A 259 2.32 -10.88 -3.77
CA HIS A 259 3.20 -9.99 -4.55
C HIS A 259 3.91 -9.00 -3.64
N ILE A 260 3.20 -8.30 -2.74
CA ILE A 260 3.84 -7.35 -1.83
C ILE A 260 4.87 -8.05 -0.94
N PHE A 261 4.50 -9.14 -0.27
CA PHE A 261 5.41 -9.85 0.64
C PHE A 261 6.61 -10.49 -0.04
N LYS A 262 6.48 -10.87 -1.33
CA LYS A 262 7.59 -11.36 -2.17
C LYS A 262 8.67 -10.28 -2.38
N TYR A 263 8.27 -9.02 -2.59
CA TYR A 263 9.19 -7.91 -2.90
C TYR A 263 9.54 -7.03 -1.69
N MET A 264 8.98 -7.32 -0.51
CA MET A 264 9.40 -6.70 0.75
C MET A 264 10.75 -7.24 1.20
N LYS A 265 11.74 -6.35 1.32
CA LYS A 265 13.05 -6.60 1.92
C LYS A 265 13.00 -6.32 3.43
N LYS A 266 14.04 -6.75 4.15
CA LYS A 266 14.22 -6.47 5.58
C LYS A 266 14.20 -4.95 5.81
N GLY A 267 13.37 -4.50 6.76
CA GLY A 267 13.19 -3.08 7.05
C GLY A 267 12.21 -2.34 6.13
N ASP A 268 11.68 -2.97 5.08
CA ASP A 268 10.54 -2.43 4.33
C ASP A 268 9.26 -2.50 5.17
N LEU A 269 8.31 -1.61 4.85
CA LEU A 269 7.01 -1.54 5.50
C LEU A 269 5.89 -1.78 4.51
N PHE A 270 4.83 -2.44 4.97
CA PHE A 270 3.54 -2.41 4.31
C PHE A 270 2.49 -1.89 5.28
N LEU A 271 1.82 -0.80 4.90
CA LEU A 271 0.85 -0.10 5.71
C LEU A 271 -0.51 -0.13 5.01
N ILE A 272 -1.53 -0.63 5.70
CA ILE A 272 -2.90 -0.67 5.19
C ILE A 272 -3.80 0.11 6.13
N VAL A 273 -4.48 1.10 5.59
CA VAL A 273 -5.56 1.83 6.27
C VAL A 273 -6.89 1.27 5.79
N THR A 274 -7.63 0.63 6.69
CA THR A 274 -8.85 -0.12 6.38
C THR A 274 -9.88 0.10 7.49
N LEU A 275 -11.16 -0.07 7.15
CA LEU A 275 -12.20 -0.17 8.16
C LEU A 275 -12.14 -1.47 8.94
N CYS A 276 -11.51 -2.52 8.40
CA CYS A 276 -11.43 -3.86 8.97
C CYS A 276 -12.80 -4.53 9.12
N GLN A 277 -13.62 -4.53 8.08
CA GLN A 277 -14.77 -5.43 8.05
C GLN A 277 -14.29 -6.89 8.22
N TYR A 278 -15.16 -7.75 8.74
CA TYR A 278 -14.73 -9.09 9.17
C TYR A 278 -14.09 -9.92 8.06
N TYR A 279 -14.63 -9.85 6.84
CA TYR A 279 -14.08 -10.57 5.69
C TYR A 279 -12.67 -10.07 5.32
N ILE A 280 -12.39 -8.76 5.47
CA ILE A 280 -11.05 -8.19 5.30
C ILE A 280 -10.09 -8.76 6.34
N ILE A 281 -10.49 -8.76 7.62
CA ILE A 281 -9.67 -9.31 8.71
C ILE A 281 -9.36 -10.79 8.48
N LYS A 282 -10.37 -11.56 8.04
CA LYS A 282 -10.23 -12.99 7.72
C LYS A 282 -9.14 -13.22 6.66
N GLU A 283 -9.14 -12.42 5.59
CA GLU A 283 -8.15 -12.54 4.54
C GLU A 283 -6.77 -12.00 4.95
N ILE A 284 -6.67 -10.94 5.78
CA ILE A 284 -5.39 -10.51 6.37
C ILE A 284 -4.77 -11.65 7.17
N ILE A 285 -5.53 -12.25 8.10
CA ILE A 285 -5.06 -13.37 8.94
C ILE A 285 -4.62 -14.56 8.08
N ARG A 286 -5.41 -14.90 7.07
CA ARG A 286 -5.11 -16.01 6.16
C ARG A 286 -3.79 -15.80 5.41
N ASN A 287 -3.51 -14.58 4.99
CA ASN A 287 -2.33 -14.26 4.18
C ASN A 287 -1.06 -13.98 5.02
N ILE A 288 -1.17 -13.72 6.32
CA ILE A 288 0.01 -13.61 7.21
C ILE A 288 0.39 -14.94 7.89
N TYR A 289 -0.51 -15.92 7.93
CA TYR A 289 -0.36 -17.12 8.75
C TYR A 289 0.97 -17.89 8.53
N ASN A 290 1.49 -17.92 7.31
CA ASN A 290 2.76 -18.59 6.98
C ASN A 290 3.86 -17.64 6.53
N GLU A 291 3.68 -16.34 6.74
CA GLU A 291 4.62 -15.32 6.29
C GLU A 291 5.53 -14.90 7.42
N ASN A 292 6.79 -14.62 7.09
CA ASN A 292 7.75 -14.05 8.03
C ASN A 292 7.49 -12.53 8.17
N ILE A 293 6.35 -12.20 8.78
CA ILE A 293 5.85 -10.85 8.94
C ILE A 293 5.41 -10.63 10.40
N LYS A 294 5.86 -9.55 11.04
CA LYS A 294 5.28 -9.06 12.29
C LYS A 294 4.16 -8.08 11.96
N LEU A 295 3.04 -8.15 12.69
CA LEU A 295 1.89 -7.27 12.52
C LEU A 295 1.70 -6.38 13.76
N GLU A 296 1.65 -5.07 13.56
CA GLU A 296 1.14 -4.09 14.52
C GLU A 296 -0.19 -3.49 14.03
N ILE A 297 -1.16 -3.30 14.92
CA ILE A 297 -2.51 -2.80 14.61
C ILE A 297 -2.78 -1.54 15.44
N PHE A 298 -3.01 -0.43 14.75
CA PHE A 298 -3.25 0.89 15.34
C PHE A 298 -4.68 1.34 15.09
N PRO A 299 -5.58 1.27 16.09
CA PRO A 299 -6.82 2.02 16.05
C PRO A 299 -6.51 3.52 16.09
N TYR A 300 -7.22 4.32 15.30
CA TYR A 300 -7.09 5.78 15.38
C TYR A 300 -8.43 6.49 15.19
N LEU A 301 -8.49 7.74 15.64
CA LEU A 301 -9.64 8.61 15.48
C LEU A 301 -9.36 9.62 14.37
N ILE A 302 -10.33 9.81 13.49
CA ILE A 302 -10.29 10.89 12.50
C ILE A 302 -10.57 12.19 13.25
N LYS A 303 -9.59 13.11 13.29
CA LYS A 303 -9.65 14.36 14.05
C LYS A 303 -10.61 15.38 13.42
N GLN A 304 -10.65 15.42 12.09
CA GLN A 304 -11.52 16.32 11.33
C GLN A 304 -12.81 15.60 10.92
N HIS A 305 -13.92 16.34 10.78
CA HIS A 305 -15.20 15.75 10.34
C HIS A 305 -15.72 14.60 11.23
N THR A 306 -15.39 14.59 12.53
CA THR A 306 -15.81 13.58 13.54
C THR A 306 -17.32 13.32 13.59
N ASN A 307 -18.13 14.26 13.09
CA ASN A 307 -19.58 14.17 13.03
C ASN A 307 -20.12 13.52 11.73
N GLU A 308 -19.23 13.03 10.86
CA GLU A 308 -19.55 12.46 9.54
C GLU A 308 -19.15 11.00 9.42
N PHE A 309 -18.21 10.53 10.24
CA PHE A 309 -17.72 9.16 10.21
C PHE A 309 -17.84 8.53 11.60
N THR A 310 -18.76 7.56 11.74
CA THR A 310 -18.96 6.71 12.93
C THR A 310 -17.97 5.54 13.01
N LEU A 311 -17.19 5.31 11.95
CA LEU A 311 -16.34 4.14 11.84
C LEU A 311 -14.93 4.46 12.33
N HIS A 312 -14.40 3.63 13.23
CA HIS A 312 -13.02 3.68 13.69
C HIS A 312 -12.14 2.97 12.66
N PRO A 313 -11.34 3.70 11.84
CA PRO A 313 -10.38 3.06 10.96
C PRO A 313 -9.21 2.50 11.77
N PHE A 314 -8.51 1.57 11.16
CA PHE A 314 -7.30 0.97 11.70
C PHE A 314 -6.18 1.08 10.67
N LEU A 315 -4.96 1.31 11.16
CA LEU A 315 -3.75 1.18 10.37
C LEU A 315 -3.06 -0.14 10.77
N PHE A 316 -2.90 -1.02 9.80
CA PHE A 316 -2.17 -2.28 9.92
C PHE A 316 -0.76 -2.06 9.40
N ALA A 317 0.24 -2.30 10.23
CA ALA A 317 1.65 -2.20 9.86
C ALA A 317 2.28 -3.58 9.85
N PHE A 318 2.71 -4.01 8.67
CA PHE A 318 3.38 -5.27 8.42
C PHE A 318 4.89 -5.02 8.27
N TYR A 319 5.68 -5.76 9.03
CA TYR A 319 7.14 -5.64 9.07
C TYR A 319 7.77 -6.96 8.62
N LYS A 320 8.64 -6.92 7.62
CA LYS A 320 9.40 -8.12 7.21
C LYS A 320 10.36 -8.53 8.32
N THR A 321 10.25 -9.77 8.79
CA THR A 321 11.15 -10.35 9.80
C THR A 321 12.02 -11.43 9.19
N SER A 322 13.22 -11.60 9.76
CA SER A 322 14.15 -12.68 9.45
C SER A 322 14.03 -13.86 10.42
N ASN A 323 13.25 -13.71 11.51
CA ASN A 323 13.04 -14.76 12.49
C ASN A 323 12.07 -15.81 11.97
N ASN A 324 12.61 -16.96 11.57
CA ASN A 324 11.90 -18.23 11.47
C ASN A 324 11.58 -18.79 12.86
N LYS A 325 10.98 -17.99 13.76
CA LYS A 325 10.27 -18.59 14.89
C LYS A 325 9.04 -19.24 14.30
N LYS A 326 9.17 -20.51 13.91
CA LYS A 326 8.04 -21.35 13.49
C LYS A 326 6.90 -21.08 14.46
N ASN A 327 5.76 -20.66 13.94
CA ASN A 327 4.51 -20.49 14.69
C ASN A 327 4.38 -19.26 15.60
N ASP A 328 5.08 -18.14 15.33
CA ASP A 328 4.76 -16.88 16.02
C ASP A 328 3.46 -16.26 15.46
N TYR A 329 2.33 -16.76 15.94
CA TYR A 329 0.98 -16.29 15.57
C TYR A 329 0.53 -15.12 16.44
N SER A 330 1.42 -14.17 16.69
CA SER A 330 1.17 -12.98 17.49
C SER A 330 1.07 -11.71 16.64
N ALA A 331 0.24 -10.79 17.10
CA ALA A 331 0.19 -9.41 16.62
C ALA A 331 0.26 -8.47 17.82
N HIS A 332 0.78 -7.28 17.61
CA HIS A 332 0.76 -6.21 18.59
C HIS A 332 -0.45 -5.33 18.33
N PHE A 333 -1.30 -5.19 19.34
CA PHE A 333 -2.46 -4.33 19.29
C PHE A 333 -2.19 -3.09 20.13
N ILE A 334 -2.23 -1.91 19.52
CA ILE A 334 -1.93 -0.65 20.19
C ILE A 334 -3.20 -0.07 20.80
N ASN A 335 -3.11 0.36 22.05
CA ASN A 335 -4.21 1.04 22.72
C ASN A 335 -4.31 2.50 22.24
N ILE A 336 -5.52 2.91 21.88
CA ILE A 336 -5.81 4.23 21.31
C ILE A 336 -5.56 5.40 22.28
N HIS A 337 -5.62 5.18 23.60
CA HIS A 337 -5.57 6.23 24.61
C HIS A 337 -4.16 6.46 25.19
N ASN A 338 -3.41 5.39 25.42
CA ASN A 338 -2.12 5.44 26.11
C ASN A 338 -0.96 4.86 25.28
N ASN A 339 -1.22 4.43 24.03
CA ASN A 339 -0.24 3.80 23.15
C ASN A 339 0.42 2.53 23.72
N GLU A 340 -0.16 1.90 24.75
CA GLU A 340 0.33 0.64 25.27
C GLU A 340 0.22 -0.45 24.21
N ILE A 341 1.28 -1.24 24.10
CA ILE A 341 1.37 -2.36 23.16
C ILE A 341 0.92 -3.62 23.87
N ARG A 342 -0.14 -4.25 23.39
CA ARG A 342 -0.60 -5.55 23.88
C ARG A 342 -0.36 -6.62 22.84
N GLU A 343 0.44 -7.61 23.17
CA GLU A 343 0.62 -8.79 22.34
C GLU A 343 -0.61 -9.70 22.43
N ILE A 344 -1.19 -10.03 21.27
CA ILE A 344 -2.37 -10.88 21.15
C ILE A 344 -2.11 -11.96 20.10
N SER A 345 -2.84 -13.07 20.18
CA SER A 345 -2.86 -14.01 19.05
C SER A 345 -3.58 -13.39 17.86
N ILE A 346 -3.12 -13.67 16.62
CA ILE A 346 -3.78 -13.19 15.39
C ILE A 346 -5.26 -13.61 15.32
N TRP A 347 -5.63 -14.75 15.92
CA TRP A 347 -7.01 -15.23 15.98
C TRP A 347 -7.92 -14.36 16.87
N LYS A 348 -7.34 -13.55 17.77
CA LYS A 348 -8.09 -12.61 18.63
C LYS A 348 -8.30 -11.25 17.97
N ILE A 349 -7.69 -10.96 16.83
CA ILE A 349 -7.82 -9.68 16.11
C ILE A 349 -9.30 -9.32 15.85
N PRO A 350 -10.17 -10.23 15.34
CA PRO A 350 -11.58 -9.89 15.12
C PRO A 350 -12.30 -9.44 16.40
N GLN A 351 -12.01 -10.09 17.52
CA GLN A 351 -12.62 -9.77 18.82
C GLN A 351 -12.15 -8.41 19.33
N GLU A 352 -10.87 -8.08 19.21
CA GLU A 352 -10.33 -6.79 19.67
C GLU A 352 -10.82 -5.62 18.82
N ILE A 353 -10.92 -5.80 17.49
CA ILE A 353 -11.51 -4.79 16.60
C ILE A 353 -12.98 -4.56 16.94
N ARG A 354 -13.74 -5.64 17.22
CA ARG A 354 -15.14 -5.54 17.62
C ARG A 354 -15.31 -4.75 18.92
N LYS A 355 -14.50 -5.04 19.95
CA LYS A 355 -14.53 -4.31 21.23
C LYS A 355 -14.30 -2.80 21.07
N ILE A 356 -13.39 -2.41 20.17
CA ILE A 356 -13.13 -0.98 19.90
C ILE A 356 -14.32 -0.32 19.21
N ARG A 357 -14.93 -1.02 18.25
CA ARG A 357 -16.12 -0.52 17.55
C ARG A 357 -17.35 -0.43 18.44
N GLU A 358 -17.53 -1.35 19.39
CA GLU A 358 -18.67 -1.37 20.32
C GLU A 358 -18.66 -0.17 21.31
N ASN A 359 -17.51 0.47 21.52
CA ASN A 359 -17.40 1.70 22.32
C ASN A 359 -17.87 2.96 21.54
N ILE A 360 -19.08 2.88 20.98
CA ILE A 360 -19.70 3.95 20.17
C ILE A 360 -19.92 5.19 21.06
N ASN A 361 -19.33 6.31 20.65
CA ASN A 361 -19.61 7.59 21.28
C ASN A 361 -21.00 8.09 20.84
N ILE A 362 -21.98 8.01 21.73
CA ILE A 362 -23.39 8.38 21.49
C ILE A 362 -23.55 9.91 21.29
N ASN A 363 -22.51 10.73 21.52
CA ASN A 363 -22.58 12.18 21.37
C ASN A 363 -22.56 12.70 19.91
N ILE A 364 -22.67 11.81 18.92
CA ILE A 364 -22.53 12.14 17.47
C ILE A 364 -23.87 12.57 16.83
N PHE A 365 -25.01 12.45 17.53
CA PHE A 365 -26.31 12.81 16.97
C PHE A 365 -26.43 14.32 16.75
N LYS A 366 -26.52 14.70 15.48
CA LYS A 366 -26.87 16.06 15.04
C LYS A 366 -28.21 16.03 14.34
N LYS A 367 -29.09 16.98 14.70
CA LYS A 367 -30.33 17.20 13.98
C LYS A 367 -30.05 17.37 12.46
N GLY A 368 -30.92 16.77 11.66
CA GLY A 368 -30.86 16.72 10.19
C GLY A 368 -29.94 15.66 9.59
N LYS A 369 -29.17 14.91 10.39
CA LYS A 369 -28.30 13.84 9.87
C LYS A 369 -28.88 12.45 10.14
N ARG A 370 -28.85 11.60 9.11
CA ARG A 370 -29.10 10.15 9.25
C ARG A 370 -27.82 9.45 9.67
N ILE A 371 -27.90 8.57 10.65
CA ILE A 371 -26.82 7.66 11.06
C ILE A 371 -27.33 6.24 10.82
N ILE A 372 -26.49 5.39 10.23
CA ILE A 372 -26.78 3.97 10.04
C ILE A 372 -25.81 3.20 10.93
N LEU A 373 -26.35 2.31 11.76
CA LEU A 373 -25.60 1.40 12.62
C LEU A 373 -25.88 -0.03 12.17
N ASP A 374 -24.84 -0.74 11.79
CA ASP A 374 -24.93 -2.14 11.37
C ASP A 374 -24.98 -3.06 12.61
N ILE A 375 -26.01 -3.89 12.72
CA ILE A 375 -26.14 -4.91 13.76
C ILE A 375 -25.64 -6.24 13.21
N TYR A 376 -24.52 -6.69 13.76
CA TYR A 376 -23.94 -7.98 13.44
C TYR A 376 -24.43 -9.06 14.42
N ASN A 377 -24.85 -10.18 13.86
CA ASN A 377 -25.15 -11.40 14.61
C ASN A 377 -23.86 -12.03 15.12
N GLN A 378 -23.76 -12.25 16.43
CA GLN A 378 -22.51 -12.71 17.04
C GLN A 378 -22.11 -14.13 16.63
N ASN A 379 -23.07 -14.97 16.23
CA ASN A 379 -22.80 -16.37 15.87
C ASN A 379 -22.39 -16.49 14.40
N THR A 380 -23.08 -15.79 13.50
CA THR A 380 -22.82 -15.86 12.05
C THR A 380 -21.85 -14.78 11.57
N ASN A 381 -21.66 -13.74 12.38
CA ASN A 381 -20.93 -12.51 12.06
C ASN A 381 -21.41 -11.79 10.80
N LEU A 382 -22.69 -12.00 10.46
CA LEU A 382 -23.38 -11.33 9.37
C LEU A 382 -24.08 -10.08 9.90
N CYS A 383 -24.10 -9.01 9.10
CA CYS A 383 -25.00 -7.89 9.37
C CYS A 383 -26.41 -8.33 9.03
N ASP A 384 -27.24 -8.52 10.06
CA ASP A 384 -28.62 -9.00 9.89
C ASP A 384 -29.61 -7.81 9.84
N TYR A 385 -29.25 -6.70 10.48
CA TYR A 385 -30.10 -5.53 10.59
C TYR A 385 -29.29 -4.25 10.51
N ASN A 386 -29.92 -3.20 9.97
CA ASN A 386 -29.42 -1.84 10.09
C ASN A 386 -30.36 -1.05 10.99
N ILE A 387 -29.81 -0.33 11.97
CA ILE A 387 -30.51 0.72 12.71
C ILE A 387 -30.23 2.03 12.01
N ILE A 388 -31.27 2.65 11.45
CA ILE A 388 -31.18 4.03 10.95
C ILE A 388 -31.72 4.94 12.04
N VAL A 389 -30.86 5.80 12.58
CA VAL A 389 -31.24 6.86 13.51
C VAL A 389 -31.24 8.19 12.76
N TYR A 390 -32.38 8.87 12.76
CA TYR A 390 -32.51 10.20 12.17
C TYR A 390 -33.09 11.15 13.21
N ASP A 391 -32.33 12.18 13.57
CA ASP A 391 -32.84 13.27 14.40
C ASP A 391 -33.30 14.41 13.48
N SER A 392 -34.56 14.82 13.55
CA SER A 392 -35.17 15.79 12.65
C SER A 392 -34.76 17.22 13.00
N ASN A 393 -34.45 18.01 11.96
CA ASN A 393 -34.31 19.48 12.08
C ASN A 393 -35.66 20.21 12.20
N VAL A 394 -36.76 19.52 11.92
CA VAL A 394 -38.10 20.10 11.91
C VAL A 394 -38.74 19.85 13.27
N GLU A 395 -38.93 20.91 14.07
CA GLU A 395 -39.76 20.84 15.27
C GLU A 395 -41.22 20.61 14.87
N GLN A 396 -41.68 19.37 15.02
CA GLN A 396 -43.09 19.05 14.82
C GLN A 396 -43.83 19.29 16.13
N LYS A 397 -44.69 20.32 16.18
CA LYS A 397 -45.51 20.69 17.36
C LYS A 397 -46.38 19.54 17.90
N THR A 398 -46.62 18.50 17.11
CA THR A 398 -47.50 17.36 17.43
C THR A 398 -46.75 16.06 17.75
N ILE A 399 -45.45 15.94 17.45
CA ILE A 399 -44.67 14.72 17.70
C ILE A 399 -43.59 15.04 18.74
N LYS A 400 -43.67 14.39 19.91
CA LYS A 400 -42.74 14.60 21.04
C LYS A 400 -41.31 14.11 20.79
N TYR A 401 -41.12 13.22 19.83
CA TYR A 401 -39.84 12.61 19.52
C TYR A 401 -39.31 13.16 18.19
N ASN A 402 -38.22 13.92 18.24
CA ASN A 402 -37.53 14.40 17.03
C ASN A 402 -36.69 13.29 16.38
N THR A 403 -36.46 12.18 17.08
CA THR A 403 -35.62 11.06 16.63
C THR A 403 -36.47 9.88 16.17
N VAL A 404 -36.24 9.41 14.95
CA VAL A 404 -36.82 8.19 14.38
C VAL A 404 -35.75 7.10 14.34
N VAL A 405 -36.11 5.91 14.85
CA VAL A 405 -35.27 4.70 14.76
C VAL A 405 -35.98 3.71 13.85
N ILE A 406 -35.36 3.39 12.71
CA ILE A 406 -35.86 2.38 11.78
C ILE A 406 -34.96 1.15 11.89
N VAL A 407 -35.53 0.01 12.25
CA VAL A 407 -34.85 -1.28 12.22
C VAL A 407 -35.31 -2.00 10.96
N GLY A 408 -34.42 -2.10 9.99
CA GLY A 408 -34.65 -2.86 8.76
C GLY A 408 -33.92 -4.19 8.80
N THR A 409 -34.59 -5.26 8.39
CA THR A 409 -33.92 -6.52 8.03
C THR A 409 -33.18 -6.32 6.71
N MET A 410 -31.91 -6.69 6.64
CA MET A 410 -31.21 -6.79 5.36
C MET A 410 -31.77 -8.03 4.64
N TRP A 411 -32.75 -7.84 3.76
CA TRP A 411 -33.13 -8.88 2.82
C TRP A 411 -32.00 -8.99 1.81
N ILE A 412 -31.24 -10.07 1.91
CA ILE A 412 -30.15 -10.46 1.00
C ILE A 412 -30.74 -10.75 -0.38
#